data_AF-A0A1A8F973-F1
#
_entry.id   AF-A0A1A8F973-F1
#
_cell.length_a   1.000
_cell.length_b   1.000
_cell.length_c   1.000
_cell.angle_alpha   90.00
_cell.angle_beta   90.00
_cell.angle_gamma   90.00
#
_symmetry.space_group_name_H-M   'P 1'
#
loop_
_entity.id
_entity.type
_entity.pdbx_description
1 polymer ?
#
loop_
_entity_poly.entity_id
_entity_poly.type
_entity_poly.pdbx_seq_one_letter_code
_entity_poly.pdbx_strand_id
1 'polypeptide(L)'
;VPSTGEEESLVVVQSYDDLSRKLWKLEGLPLSITAVQGAHPALRYTQVFPPEPLKLDHSFFDRDKISRSLVPKDVKPCPQYITPITVICHMEGSGKWPHDRLAIRHIRAAFHISLAELLKKDHNYTCRPCPTHLDVWKNGLAFRIQVAYHREPQVLRERVTAEGLLVVRDNEEAQALEMATIHKPLLTSMLHGLQQQHPCFGAVCRLAKRWLAAQLFSDEITEDAADLLVASLFLQPAPFTAPGSPQVGFLRFLHLLSSFDWRNNPLVVNLNNQLTAADYTEIKNDFMASRDSLPVMFLATPKDKKLSLWTRRAPSIQMLQRVMMVAAESLKVLESQLMDGSQMQDVRVVMRPPLEAYDVLIHLNPNQVPLLGQAVDPPAVTFNRGVVPNGAPQSGGPLPVIDYNPVTLYLMELR
;
A
#
# COMPACT_ATOMS: atom_id res chain seq x y z
N VAL A 1 -24.57 2.30 -7.23
CA VAL A 1 -24.23 3.73 -7.37
C VAL A 1 -22.71 3.82 -7.40
N PRO A 2 -22.06 4.57 -8.30
CA PRO A 2 -20.62 4.78 -8.21
C PRO A 2 -20.30 5.42 -6.85
N SER A 3 -19.53 4.71 -6.03
CA SER A 3 -19.10 5.15 -4.71
C SER A 3 -17.81 5.96 -4.81
N THR A 4 -17.62 6.92 -3.91
CA THR A 4 -16.31 7.55 -3.69
C THR A 4 -15.31 6.58 -3.08
N GLY A 5 -15.74 5.37 -2.71
CA GLY A 5 -15.04 4.27 -2.03
C GLY A 5 -14.77 4.51 -0.53
N GLU A 6 -15.32 5.59 0.02
CA GLU A 6 -15.22 5.91 1.44
C GLU A 6 -15.99 4.90 2.30
N GLU A 7 -17.18 4.48 1.85
CA GLU A 7 -18.01 3.48 2.52
C GLU A 7 -17.30 2.12 2.57
N GLU A 8 -16.70 1.71 1.45
CA GLU A 8 -15.95 0.47 1.32
C GLU A 8 -14.69 0.49 2.20
N SER A 9 -13.99 1.62 2.25
CA SER A 9 -12.85 1.81 3.17
C SER A 9 -13.30 1.76 4.63
N LEU A 10 -14.45 2.35 4.96
CA LEU A 10 -15.01 2.33 6.32
C LEU A 10 -15.36 0.89 6.76
N VAL A 11 -15.92 0.07 5.87
CA VAL A 11 -16.18 -1.36 6.14
C VAL A 11 -14.88 -2.09 6.49
N VAL A 12 -13.80 -1.80 5.77
CA VAL A 12 -12.47 -2.38 6.05
C VAL A 12 -11.94 -1.92 7.41
N VAL A 13 -12.01 -0.63 7.71
CA VAL A 13 -11.58 -0.05 9.00
C VAL A 13 -12.36 -0.65 10.17
N GLN A 14 -13.69 -0.73 10.08
CA GLN A 14 -14.53 -1.34 11.11
C GLN A 14 -14.21 -2.83 11.32
N SER A 15 -13.97 -3.56 10.23
CA SER A 15 -13.59 -4.98 10.31
C SER A 15 -12.20 -5.16 10.93
N TYR A 16 -11.26 -4.26 10.63
CA TYR A 16 -9.94 -4.20 11.25
C TYR A 16 -10.03 -3.90 12.75
N ASP A 17 -10.81 -2.90 13.16
CA ASP A 17 -10.95 -2.53 14.57
C ASP A 17 -11.54 -3.67 15.41
N ASP A 18 -12.51 -4.40 14.85
CA ASP A 18 -13.04 -5.62 15.47
C ASP A 18 -11.99 -6.72 15.58
N LEU A 19 -11.20 -6.96 14.53
CA LEU A 19 -10.10 -7.93 14.59
C LEU A 19 -9.03 -7.52 15.61
N SER A 20 -8.66 -6.24 15.65
CA SER A 20 -7.68 -5.68 16.58
C SER A 20 -8.11 -5.90 18.03
N ARG A 21 -9.37 -5.58 18.37
CA ARG A 21 -9.92 -5.84 19.72
C ARG A 21 -9.92 -7.33 20.08
N LYS A 22 -10.16 -8.22 19.12
CA LYS A 22 -10.12 -9.67 19.32
C LYS A 22 -8.70 -10.16 19.57
N LEU A 23 -7.73 -9.70 18.78
CA LEU A 23 -6.30 -10.01 18.97
C LEU A 23 -5.82 -9.60 20.36
N TRP A 24 -6.18 -8.39 20.82
CA TRP A 24 -5.84 -7.90 22.16
C TRP A 24 -6.42 -8.73 23.31
N LYS A 25 -7.53 -9.44 23.08
CA LYS A 25 -8.21 -10.27 24.09
C LYS A 25 -7.81 -11.73 24.02
N LEU A 26 -6.92 -12.12 23.11
CA LEU A 26 -6.47 -13.52 23.02
C LEU A 26 -5.66 -13.90 24.26
N GLU A 27 -6.10 -14.96 24.93
CA GLU A 27 -5.39 -15.58 26.05
C GLU A 27 -4.67 -16.85 25.58
N GLY A 28 -3.56 -17.20 26.22
CA GLY A 28 -2.80 -18.42 25.92
C GLY A 28 -1.66 -18.26 24.92
N LEU A 29 -1.34 -17.03 24.48
CA LEU A 29 -0.10 -16.76 23.74
C LEU A 29 1.12 -16.82 24.69
N PRO A 30 2.28 -17.33 24.22
CA PRO A 30 3.51 -17.36 25.02
C PRO A 30 4.04 -15.99 25.45
N LEU A 31 3.73 -14.97 24.65
CA LEU A 31 4.02 -13.57 24.89
C LEU A 31 2.78 -12.74 24.58
N SER A 32 2.52 -11.72 25.39
CA SER A 32 1.38 -10.83 25.16
C SER A 32 1.59 -9.93 23.93
N ILE A 33 0.49 -9.52 23.28
CA ILE A 33 0.52 -8.53 22.21
C ILE A 33 0.55 -7.14 22.85
N THR A 34 1.50 -6.29 22.43
CA THR A 34 1.67 -4.91 22.94
C THR A 34 1.16 -3.86 21.99
N ALA A 35 1.06 -4.17 20.70
CA ALA A 35 0.44 -3.28 19.72
C ALA A 35 -0.11 -4.08 18.54
N VAL A 36 -1.24 -3.62 18.00
CA VAL A 36 -1.81 -4.08 16.74
C VAL A 36 -1.95 -2.84 15.87
N GLN A 37 -1.20 -2.78 14.76
CA GLN A 37 -1.12 -1.61 13.90
C GLN A 37 -1.47 -1.96 12.45
N GLY A 38 -2.30 -1.12 11.82
CA GLY A 38 -2.62 -1.24 10.41
C GLY A 38 -1.51 -0.68 9.54
N ALA A 39 -1.15 -1.41 8.47
CA ALA A 39 -0.11 -0.96 7.52
C ALA A 39 -0.61 -0.89 6.06
N HIS A 40 -1.91 -1.09 5.84
CA HIS A 40 -2.52 -1.14 4.51
C HIS A 40 -3.18 0.20 4.13
N PRO A 41 -3.08 0.68 2.87
CA PRO A 41 -3.68 1.95 2.44
C PRO A 41 -5.19 2.07 2.68
N ALA A 42 -5.92 0.95 2.62
CA ALA A 42 -7.36 0.93 2.91
C ALA A 42 -7.70 1.40 4.35
N LEU A 43 -6.79 1.21 5.31
CA LEU A 43 -6.99 1.63 6.70
C LEU A 43 -6.79 3.14 6.90
N ARG A 44 -6.27 3.83 5.88
CA ARG A 44 -6.13 5.29 5.80
C ARG A 44 -6.94 5.88 4.63
N TYR A 45 -7.94 5.15 4.12
CA TYR A 45 -8.86 5.58 3.05
C TYR A 45 -8.22 5.87 1.69
N THR A 46 -6.95 5.52 1.49
CA THR A 46 -6.23 5.86 0.24
C THR A 46 -6.18 4.71 -0.77
N GLN A 47 -6.63 3.49 -0.46
CA GLN A 47 -6.61 2.39 -1.44
C GLN A 47 -7.48 2.73 -2.68
N VAL A 48 -6.92 2.67 -3.89
CA VAL A 48 -7.65 3.05 -5.13
C VAL A 48 -8.97 2.28 -5.26
N PHE A 49 -8.92 0.97 -5.08
CA PHE A 49 -10.08 0.08 -4.98
C PHE A 49 -10.03 -0.61 -3.62
N PRO A 50 -10.71 -0.07 -2.59
CA PRO A 50 -10.74 -0.68 -1.26
C PRO A 50 -11.22 -2.13 -1.33
N PRO A 51 -10.65 -3.06 -0.53
CA PRO A 51 -11.12 -4.44 -0.48
C PRO A 51 -12.59 -4.51 -0.04
N GLU A 52 -13.41 -5.21 -0.82
CA GLU A 52 -14.81 -5.45 -0.49
C GLU A 52 -14.99 -6.85 0.12
N PRO A 53 -15.92 -7.05 1.07
CA PRO A 53 -16.27 -8.38 1.56
C PRO A 53 -16.80 -9.29 0.44
N LEU A 54 -16.13 -10.42 0.19
CA LEU A 54 -16.51 -11.34 -0.88
C LEU A 54 -17.21 -12.60 -0.37
N LYS A 55 -18.15 -13.11 -1.17
CA LYS A 55 -18.66 -14.49 -1.10
C LYS A 55 -18.14 -15.27 -2.30
N LEU A 56 -17.39 -16.33 -2.05
CA LEU A 56 -16.76 -17.13 -3.12
C LEU A 56 -17.76 -18.12 -3.73
N ASP A 57 -17.67 -18.29 -5.04
CA ASP A 57 -18.31 -19.39 -5.76
C ASP A 57 -17.35 -20.58 -5.82
N HIS A 58 -17.56 -21.56 -4.93
CA HIS A 58 -16.70 -22.74 -4.84
C HIS A 58 -16.66 -23.59 -6.11
N SER A 59 -17.61 -23.45 -7.05
CA SER A 59 -17.59 -24.20 -8.31
C SER A 59 -16.39 -23.83 -9.20
N PHE A 60 -15.81 -22.64 -9.00
CA PHE A 60 -14.65 -22.13 -9.73
C PHE A 60 -13.30 -22.68 -9.25
N PHE A 61 -13.30 -23.43 -8.14
CA PHE A 61 -12.08 -23.85 -7.47
C PHE A 61 -12.05 -25.35 -7.25
N ASP A 62 -10.85 -25.90 -7.23
CA ASP A 62 -10.58 -27.20 -6.63
C ASP A 62 -10.26 -27.03 -5.14
N ARG A 63 -10.28 -28.13 -4.40
CA ARG A 63 -9.91 -28.15 -2.99
C ARG A 63 -8.65 -28.97 -2.80
N ASP A 64 -7.62 -28.33 -2.28
CA ASP A 64 -6.43 -29.04 -1.86
C ASP A 64 -6.76 -29.93 -0.65
N LYS A 65 -6.38 -31.21 -0.72
CA LYS A 65 -6.75 -32.21 0.30
C LYS A 65 -6.02 -31.98 1.62
N ILE A 66 -4.80 -31.45 1.55
CA ILE A 66 -3.92 -31.31 2.72
C ILE A 66 -4.23 -30.00 3.45
N SER A 67 -4.15 -28.88 2.76
CA SER A 67 -4.37 -27.54 3.34
C SER A 67 -5.84 -27.15 3.45
N ARG A 68 -6.75 -27.89 2.81
CA ARG A 68 -8.19 -27.54 2.68
C ARG A 68 -8.43 -26.14 2.08
N SER A 69 -7.43 -25.60 1.38
CA SER A 69 -7.50 -24.31 0.70
C SER A 69 -8.09 -24.46 -0.70
N LEU A 70 -8.65 -23.38 -1.21
CA LEU A 70 -9.11 -23.30 -2.59
C LEU A 70 -7.92 -23.17 -3.54
N VAL A 71 -7.99 -23.84 -4.68
CA VAL A 71 -6.98 -23.80 -5.76
C VAL A 71 -7.68 -23.39 -7.06
N PRO A 72 -7.11 -22.48 -7.87
CA PRO A 72 -7.69 -22.12 -9.17
C PRO A 72 -7.81 -23.35 -10.09
N LYS A 73 -8.90 -23.42 -10.88
CA LYS A 73 -9.05 -24.40 -11.95
C LYS A 73 -8.47 -23.87 -13.26
N ASP A 74 -7.71 -24.69 -13.98
CA ASP A 74 -7.08 -24.32 -15.25
C ASP A 74 -8.08 -23.88 -16.34
N VAL A 75 -9.28 -24.48 -16.33
CA VAL A 75 -10.35 -24.18 -17.30
C VAL A 75 -11.16 -22.92 -16.98
N LYS A 76 -10.91 -22.29 -15.84
CA LYS A 76 -11.64 -21.09 -15.38
C LYS A 76 -10.75 -19.84 -15.52
N PRO A 77 -11.34 -18.63 -15.66
CA PRO A 77 -10.58 -17.39 -15.57
C PRO A 77 -9.82 -17.31 -14.24
N CYS A 78 -8.72 -16.55 -14.22
CA CYS A 78 -8.01 -16.23 -12.98
C CYS A 78 -9.00 -15.69 -11.94
N PRO A 79 -8.97 -16.21 -10.70
CA PRO A 79 -9.87 -15.77 -9.64
C PRO A 79 -9.81 -14.28 -9.37
N GLN A 80 -10.86 -13.76 -8.73
CA GLN A 80 -10.90 -12.37 -8.25
C GLN A 80 -9.67 -12.13 -7.37
N TYR A 81 -8.98 -11.01 -7.62
CA TYR A 81 -7.85 -10.63 -6.77
C TYR A 81 -8.36 -10.26 -5.38
N ILE A 82 -7.83 -10.94 -4.36
CA ILE A 82 -8.13 -10.70 -2.96
C ILE A 82 -6.90 -10.04 -2.33
N THR A 83 -6.98 -8.72 -2.17
CA THR A 83 -5.92 -7.93 -1.55
C THR A 83 -5.88 -8.21 -0.03
N PRO A 84 -4.76 -8.69 0.52
CA PRO A 84 -4.63 -8.88 1.95
C PRO A 84 -4.45 -7.54 2.69
N ILE A 85 -5.25 -7.29 3.71
CA ILE A 85 -5.13 -6.13 4.58
C ILE A 85 -4.02 -6.40 5.60
N THR A 86 -2.86 -5.77 5.41
CA THR A 86 -1.68 -5.94 6.27
C THR A 86 -1.89 -5.35 7.67
N VAL A 87 -1.63 -6.19 8.68
CA VAL A 87 -1.68 -5.86 10.11
C VAL A 87 -0.37 -6.28 10.77
N ILE A 88 0.23 -5.41 11.56
CA ILE A 88 1.46 -5.68 12.30
C ILE A 88 1.12 -5.89 13.77
N CYS A 89 1.50 -7.04 14.32
CA CYS A 89 1.36 -7.36 15.74
C CYS A 89 2.73 -7.31 16.41
N HIS A 90 2.92 -6.39 17.36
CA HIS A 90 4.11 -6.34 18.19
C HIS A 90 3.92 -7.20 19.43
N MET A 91 4.88 -8.08 19.69
CA MET A 91 4.91 -8.89 20.90
C MET A 91 5.63 -8.15 22.02
N GLU A 92 5.33 -8.47 23.27
CA GLU A 92 6.06 -7.92 24.40
C GLU A 92 7.56 -8.23 24.34
N GLY A 93 8.35 -7.32 24.91
CA GLY A 93 9.79 -7.52 25.02
C GLY A 93 10.09 -8.72 25.90
N SER A 94 10.90 -9.65 25.39
CA SER A 94 11.38 -10.80 26.15
C SER A 94 12.88 -10.98 25.97
N GLY A 95 13.60 -11.25 27.07
CA GLY A 95 14.99 -11.68 26.99
C GLY A 95 15.17 -13.07 26.37
N LYS A 96 14.06 -13.79 26.13
CA LYS A 96 14.05 -15.12 25.51
C LYS A 96 14.10 -15.09 23.98
N TRP A 97 13.98 -13.92 23.36
CA TRP A 97 14.17 -13.81 21.92
C TRP A 97 15.63 -14.16 21.57
N PRO A 98 15.85 -15.04 20.58
CA PRO A 98 17.18 -15.44 20.17
C PRO A 98 17.88 -14.31 19.42
N HIS A 99 19.21 -14.39 19.38
CA HIS A 99 20.06 -13.47 18.61
C HIS A 99 20.41 -14.05 17.23
N ASP A 100 19.90 -15.24 16.89
CA ASP A 100 20.06 -15.86 15.58
C ASP A 100 18.88 -15.55 14.66
N ARG A 101 19.19 -15.23 13.40
CA ARG A 101 18.20 -14.81 12.39
C ARG A 101 17.20 -15.92 12.08
N LEU A 102 17.65 -17.16 11.90
CA LEU A 102 16.77 -18.28 11.59
C LEU A 102 15.88 -18.62 12.78
N ALA A 103 16.43 -18.60 13.99
CA ALA A 103 15.68 -18.79 15.21
C ALA A 103 14.58 -17.73 15.40
N ILE A 104 14.86 -16.45 15.11
CA ILE A 104 13.82 -15.39 15.13
C ILE A 104 12.69 -15.73 14.15
N ARG A 105 13.02 -16.13 12.90
CA ARG A 105 12.03 -16.50 11.89
C ARG A 105 11.17 -17.69 12.34
N HIS A 106 11.79 -18.71 12.95
CA HIS A 106 11.06 -19.86 13.49
C HIS A 106 10.12 -19.49 14.64
N ILE A 107 10.55 -18.60 15.54
CA ILE A 107 9.68 -18.13 16.63
C ILE A 107 8.51 -17.29 16.09
N ARG A 108 8.75 -16.42 15.10
CA ARG A 108 7.67 -15.67 14.43
C ARG A 108 6.65 -16.64 13.81
N ALA A 109 7.12 -17.65 13.09
CA ALA A 109 6.26 -18.69 12.52
C ALA A 109 5.47 -19.46 13.60
N ALA A 110 6.09 -19.76 14.75
CA ALA A 110 5.41 -20.38 15.87
C ALA A 110 4.30 -19.48 16.43
N PHE A 111 4.54 -18.17 16.57
CA PHE A 111 3.48 -17.22 16.94
C PHE A 111 2.35 -17.17 15.91
N HIS A 112 2.66 -17.24 14.61
CA HIS A 112 1.64 -17.31 13.56
C HIS A 112 0.76 -18.55 13.71
N ILE A 113 1.33 -19.71 14.05
CA ILE A 113 0.58 -20.95 14.33
C ILE A 113 -0.31 -20.78 15.56
N SER A 114 0.24 -20.31 16.69
CA SER A 114 -0.53 -20.13 17.92
C SER A 114 -1.68 -19.12 17.75
N LEU A 115 -1.43 -18.02 17.03
CA LEU A 115 -2.47 -17.05 16.67
C LEU A 115 -3.56 -17.70 15.80
N ALA A 116 -3.19 -18.52 14.81
CA ALA A 116 -4.14 -19.22 13.96
C ALA A 116 -5.07 -20.16 14.76
N GLU A 117 -4.49 -20.92 15.69
CA GLU A 117 -5.22 -21.86 16.57
C GLU A 117 -6.20 -21.12 17.48
N LEU A 118 -5.76 -20.04 18.12
CA LEU A 118 -6.60 -19.23 19.02
C LEU A 118 -7.72 -18.52 18.27
N LEU A 119 -7.43 -17.90 17.13
CA LEU A 119 -8.44 -17.25 16.28
C LEU A 119 -9.45 -18.27 15.72
N LYS A 120 -9.01 -19.49 15.43
CA LYS A 120 -9.91 -20.58 15.03
C LYS A 120 -10.79 -21.04 16.20
N LYS A 121 -10.21 -21.21 17.38
CA LYS A 121 -10.91 -21.67 18.58
C LYS A 121 -11.96 -20.66 19.06
N ASP A 122 -11.57 -19.40 19.22
CA ASP A 122 -12.38 -18.40 19.91
C ASP A 122 -13.35 -17.67 18.98
N HIS A 123 -13.04 -17.63 17.67
CA HIS A 123 -13.81 -16.86 16.69
C HIS A 123 -14.17 -17.63 15.41
N ASN A 124 -13.76 -18.90 15.28
CA ASN A 124 -14.03 -19.76 14.13
C ASN A 124 -13.56 -19.18 12.78
N TYR A 125 -12.52 -18.33 12.78
CA TYR A 125 -11.94 -17.83 11.53
C TYR A 125 -11.18 -18.93 10.79
N THR A 126 -11.14 -18.84 9.46
CA THR A 126 -10.26 -19.69 8.66
C THR A 126 -8.92 -19.01 8.55
N CYS A 127 -7.88 -19.71 9.02
CA CYS A 127 -6.54 -19.17 9.17
C CYS A 127 -5.54 -20.03 8.42
N ARG A 128 -4.51 -19.42 7.83
CA ARG A 128 -3.35 -20.11 7.26
C ARG A 128 -2.07 -19.48 7.79
N PRO A 129 -1.40 -20.14 8.75
CA PRO A 129 -0.08 -19.71 9.18
C PRO A 129 0.95 -20.01 8.09
N CYS A 130 1.80 -19.03 7.81
CA CYS A 130 2.96 -19.11 6.93
C CYS A 130 4.22 -18.67 7.71
N PRO A 131 5.44 -18.99 7.26
CA PRO A 131 6.65 -18.58 7.98
C PRO A 131 6.82 -17.06 8.15
N THR A 132 6.26 -16.26 7.23
CA THR A 132 6.43 -14.80 7.22
C THR A 132 5.20 -14.04 7.74
N HIS A 133 4.03 -14.68 7.78
CA HIS A 133 2.76 -14.05 8.09
C HIS A 133 1.67 -15.08 8.42
N LEU A 134 0.54 -14.61 8.93
CA LEU A 134 -0.69 -15.37 9.11
C LEU A 134 -1.79 -14.73 8.27
N ASP A 135 -2.36 -15.48 7.34
CA ASP A 135 -3.55 -15.04 6.61
C ASP A 135 -4.83 -15.47 7.36
N VAL A 136 -5.74 -14.52 7.59
CA VAL A 136 -7.00 -14.69 8.31
C VAL A 136 -8.16 -14.28 7.41
N TRP A 137 -9.04 -15.23 7.11
CA TRP A 137 -10.29 -14.99 6.38
C TRP A 137 -11.41 -14.64 7.36
N LYS A 138 -11.81 -13.36 7.35
CA LYS A 138 -12.80 -12.78 8.26
C LYS A 138 -13.89 -12.09 7.47
N ASN A 139 -15.10 -12.66 7.50
CA ASN A 139 -16.30 -12.07 6.90
C ASN A 139 -16.07 -11.56 5.47
N GLY A 140 -15.49 -12.38 4.59
CA GLY A 140 -15.26 -11.99 3.19
C GLY A 140 -14.02 -11.12 2.95
N LEU A 141 -13.27 -10.76 3.99
CA LEU A 141 -12.04 -9.99 3.89
C LEU A 141 -10.84 -10.84 4.32
N ALA A 142 -9.70 -10.63 3.66
CA ALA A 142 -8.43 -11.25 4.02
C ALA A 142 -7.57 -10.27 4.83
N PHE A 143 -7.15 -10.67 6.02
CA PHE A 143 -6.17 -9.95 6.83
C PHE A 143 -4.86 -10.72 6.85
N ARG A 144 -3.74 -10.03 6.62
CA ARG A 144 -2.39 -10.61 6.71
C ARG A 144 -1.69 -10.06 7.94
N ILE A 145 -1.62 -10.89 8.96
CA ILE A 145 -1.00 -10.55 10.25
C ILE A 145 0.48 -10.89 10.21
N GLN A 146 1.34 -9.91 10.44
CA GLN A 146 2.78 -10.10 10.59
C GLN A 146 3.17 -9.85 12.05
N VAL A 147 3.81 -10.84 12.67
CA VAL A 147 4.39 -10.69 13.99
C VAL A 147 5.70 -9.94 13.81
N ALA A 148 5.84 -8.81 14.48
CA ALA A 148 7.03 -7.97 14.46
C ALA A 148 7.79 -8.08 15.78
N TYR A 149 9.10 -8.26 15.68
CA TYR A 149 10.03 -8.21 16.80
C TYR A 149 10.91 -6.97 16.70
N HIS A 150 10.83 -6.08 17.68
CA HIS A 150 11.45 -4.75 17.62
C HIS A 150 13.00 -4.77 17.52
N ARG A 151 13.67 -5.86 17.91
CA ARG A 151 15.13 -5.99 17.74
C ARG A 151 15.56 -6.69 16.44
N GLU A 152 14.62 -7.25 15.68
CA GLU A 152 14.93 -8.00 14.46
C GLU A 152 15.71 -7.13 13.45
N PRO A 153 15.38 -5.85 13.21
CA PRO A 153 16.21 -5.00 12.35
C PRO A 153 17.66 -4.86 12.81
N GLN A 154 17.91 -4.76 14.12
CA GLN A 154 19.26 -4.64 14.68
C GLN A 154 20.03 -5.96 14.51
N VAL A 155 19.40 -7.10 14.82
CA VAL A 155 19.99 -8.43 14.59
C VAL A 155 20.30 -8.66 13.11
N LEU A 156 19.48 -8.12 12.20
CA LEU A 156 19.74 -8.17 10.76
C LEU A 156 20.92 -7.30 10.32
N ARG A 157 21.34 -6.30 11.10
CA ARG A 157 22.53 -5.49 10.82
C ARG A 157 23.80 -6.09 11.40
N GLU A 158 23.65 -6.88 12.46
CA GLU A 158 24.75 -7.58 13.10
C GLU A 158 25.24 -8.75 12.23
N ARG A 159 26.57 -8.83 12.07
CA ARG A 159 27.29 -9.95 11.47
C ARG A 159 28.58 -10.20 12.24
N VAL A 160 28.84 -11.46 12.59
CA VAL A 160 30.11 -11.86 13.22
C VAL A 160 31.07 -12.30 12.10
N THR A 161 32.25 -11.70 12.08
CA THR A 161 33.34 -12.05 11.14
C THR A 161 33.97 -13.39 11.51
N ALA A 162 34.80 -13.96 10.61
CA ALA A 162 35.51 -15.21 10.87
C ALA A 162 36.45 -15.11 12.10
N GLU A 163 36.91 -13.89 12.40
CA GLU A 163 37.77 -13.54 13.53
C GLU A 163 36.99 -13.29 14.84
N GLY A 164 35.66 -13.44 14.83
CA GLY A 164 34.81 -13.27 16.01
C GLY A 164 34.42 -11.81 16.33
N LEU A 165 34.78 -10.85 15.48
CA LEU A 165 34.39 -9.44 15.65
C LEU A 165 32.96 -9.21 15.16
N LEU A 166 32.15 -8.55 16.00
CA LEU A 166 30.80 -8.09 15.65
C LEU A 166 30.89 -6.83 14.78
N VAL A 167 30.41 -6.95 13.54
CA VAL A 167 30.29 -5.85 12.59
C VAL A 167 28.81 -5.51 12.42
N VAL A 168 28.45 -4.25 12.66
CA VAL A 168 27.10 -3.73 12.41
C VAL A 168 27.12 -3.01 11.07
N ARG A 169 26.36 -3.52 10.10
CA ARG A 169 26.24 -2.92 8.77
C ARG A 169 24.79 -2.87 8.32
N ASP A 170 24.36 -1.68 7.92
CA ASP A 170 23.04 -1.49 7.34
C ASP A 170 22.91 -2.23 6.01
N ASN A 171 21.71 -2.75 5.73
CA ASN A 171 21.46 -3.60 4.57
C ASN A 171 19.97 -3.54 4.16
N GLU A 172 19.69 -4.00 2.94
CA GLU A 172 18.36 -3.91 2.36
C GLU A 172 17.30 -4.72 3.12
N GLU A 173 17.67 -5.87 3.68
CA GLU A 173 16.73 -6.73 4.42
C GLU A 173 16.26 -6.03 5.71
N ALA A 174 17.19 -5.43 6.47
CA ALA A 174 16.87 -4.64 7.65
C ALA A 174 16.03 -3.40 7.30
N GLN A 175 16.40 -2.66 6.25
CA GLN A 175 15.67 -1.49 5.79
C GLN A 175 14.23 -1.85 5.35
N ALA A 176 14.05 -2.96 4.62
CA ALA A 176 12.75 -3.42 4.18
C ALA A 176 11.87 -3.84 5.37
N LEU A 177 12.46 -4.48 6.39
CA LEU A 177 11.74 -4.86 7.60
C LEU A 177 11.30 -3.62 8.42
N GLU A 178 12.17 -2.62 8.58
CA GLU A 178 11.81 -1.35 9.25
C GLU A 178 10.74 -0.58 8.48
N MET A 179 10.84 -0.55 7.16
CA MET A 179 9.80 0.02 6.31
C MET A 179 8.45 -0.64 6.58
N ALA A 180 8.40 -1.98 6.58
CA ALA A 180 7.17 -2.74 6.75
C ALA A 180 6.59 -2.66 8.17
N THR A 181 7.44 -2.67 9.21
CA THR A 181 7.01 -2.82 10.60
C THR A 181 7.03 -1.54 11.43
N ILE A 182 7.68 -0.48 10.96
CA ILE A 182 7.80 0.80 11.68
C ILE A 182 7.22 1.94 10.83
N HIS A 183 7.76 2.16 9.63
CA HIS A 183 7.44 3.35 8.86
C HIS A 183 6.04 3.32 8.25
N LYS A 184 5.63 2.20 7.63
CA LYS A 184 4.28 2.06 7.04
C LYS A 184 3.14 2.09 8.06
N PRO A 185 3.22 1.42 9.22
CA PRO A 185 2.19 1.54 10.26
C PRO A 185 2.06 2.97 10.78
N LEU A 186 3.20 3.66 10.99
CA LEU A 186 3.20 5.04 11.42
C LEU A 186 2.57 5.96 10.38
N LEU A 187 2.97 5.85 9.11
CA LEU A 187 2.38 6.61 8.01
C LEU A 187 0.87 6.38 7.93
N THR A 188 0.43 5.13 8.10
CA THR A 188 -0.99 4.77 8.11
C THR A 188 -1.76 5.50 9.21
N SER A 189 -1.24 5.51 10.43
CA SER A 189 -1.85 6.24 11.55
C SER A 189 -1.90 7.76 11.30
N MET A 190 -0.79 8.35 10.84
CA MET A 190 -0.72 9.81 10.59
C MET A 190 -1.69 10.24 9.47
N LEU A 191 -1.73 9.51 8.36
CA LEU A 191 -2.61 9.82 7.24
C LEU A 191 -4.08 9.49 7.53
N HIS A 192 -4.36 8.47 8.35
CA HIS A 192 -5.71 8.25 8.88
C HIS A 192 -6.18 9.47 9.68
N GLY A 193 -5.32 10.02 10.54
CA GLY A 193 -5.61 11.27 11.27
C GLY A 193 -5.89 12.45 10.33
N LEU A 194 -5.12 12.57 9.24
CA LEU A 194 -5.33 13.61 8.22
C LEU A 194 -6.68 13.45 7.51
N GLN A 195 -7.08 12.22 7.18
CA GLN A 195 -8.40 11.93 6.60
C GLN A 195 -9.54 12.36 7.53
N GLN A 196 -9.39 12.18 8.86
CA GLN A 196 -10.42 12.63 9.82
C GLN A 196 -10.55 14.17 9.84
N GLN A 197 -9.48 14.89 9.53
CA GLN A 197 -9.48 16.36 9.47
C GLN A 197 -9.97 16.87 8.11
N HIS A 198 -9.70 16.14 7.04
CA HIS A 198 -10.02 16.51 5.67
C HIS A 198 -10.74 15.36 4.94
N PRO A 199 -12.09 15.32 4.95
CA PRO A 199 -12.85 14.18 4.42
C PRO A 199 -12.55 13.82 2.95
N CYS A 200 -12.17 14.80 2.11
CA CYS A 200 -11.85 14.52 0.70
C CYS A 200 -10.43 14.01 0.45
N PHE A 201 -9.54 13.97 1.46
CA PHE A 201 -8.13 13.59 1.30
C PHE A 201 -7.97 12.20 0.65
N GLY A 202 -8.66 11.19 1.16
CA GLY A 202 -8.61 9.82 0.67
C GLY A 202 -9.05 9.72 -0.80
N ALA A 203 -10.12 10.42 -1.17
CA ALA A 203 -10.58 10.47 -2.56
C ALA A 203 -9.55 11.15 -3.50
N VAL A 204 -8.86 12.21 -3.04
CA VAL A 204 -7.76 12.83 -3.82
C VAL A 204 -6.60 11.86 -3.99
N CYS A 205 -6.15 11.19 -2.92
CA CYS A 205 -5.10 10.17 -3.00
C CYS A 205 -5.44 9.08 -4.00
N ARG A 206 -6.70 8.64 -4.02
CA ARG A 206 -7.15 7.59 -4.94
C ARG A 206 -7.18 8.05 -6.38
N LEU A 207 -7.60 9.28 -6.67
CA LEU A 207 -7.50 9.86 -8.01
C LEU A 207 -6.05 9.99 -8.47
N ALA A 208 -5.17 10.51 -7.60
CA ALA A 208 -3.74 10.66 -7.88
C ALA A 208 -3.09 9.31 -8.19
N LYS A 209 -3.31 8.30 -7.35
CA LYS A 209 -2.78 6.95 -7.55
C LYS A 209 -3.40 6.23 -8.74
N ARG A 210 -4.69 6.45 -8.98
CA ARG A 210 -5.37 5.94 -10.18
C ARG A 210 -4.73 6.49 -11.45
N TRP A 211 -4.44 7.78 -11.47
CA TRP A 211 -3.75 8.43 -12.58
C TRP A 211 -2.32 7.92 -12.75
N LEU A 212 -1.53 7.87 -11.67
CA LEU A 212 -0.17 7.33 -11.71
C LEU A 212 -0.13 5.90 -12.27
N ALA A 213 -1.03 5.03 -11.79
CA ALA A 213 -1.11 3.64 -12.26
C ALA A 213 -1.55 3.56 -13.73
N ALA A 214 -2.53 4.35 -14.12
CA ALA A 214 -3.00 4.37 -15.50
C ALA A 214 -1.95 4.92 -16.49
N GLN A 215 -1.08 5.82 -16.02
CA GLN A 215 0.06 6.36 -16.77
C GLN A 215 1.32 5.48 -16.69
N LEU A 216 1.25 4.31 -16.07
CA LEU A 216 2.37 3.36 -15.90
C LEU A 216 3.54 3.92 -15.06
N PHE A 217 3.23 4.76 -14.05
CA PHE A 217 4.20 5.37 -13.13
C PHE A 217 4.19 4.76 -11.71
N SER A 218 3.49 3.64 -11.48
CA SER A 218 3.38 3.02 -10.15
C SER A 218 4.70 2.53 -9.55
N ASP A 219 5.68 2.17 -10.37
CA ASP A 219 7.04 1.81 -9.92
C ASP A 219 7.92 3.03 -9.64
N GLU A 220 7.57 4.18 -10.24
CA GLU A 220 8.33 5.43 -10.13
C GLU A 220 7.90 6.24 -8.90
N ILE A 221 6.59 6.30 -8.66
CA ILE A 221 5.98 6.95 -7.50
C ILE A 221 5.08 5.92 -6.82
N THR A 222 5.58 5.39 -5.71
CA THR A 222 4.87 4.38 -4.91
C THR A 222 3.58 4.95 -4.32
N GLU A 223 2.65 4.07 -3.92
CA GLU A 223 1.40 4.50 -3.27
C GLU A 223 1.64 5.35 -2.02
N ASP A 224 2.64 4.99 -1.21
CA ASP A 224 2.99 5.71 0.02
C ASP A 224 3.55 7.11 -0.30
N ALA A 225 4.38 7.23 -1.35
CA ALA A 225 4.90 8.52 -1.82
C ALA A 225 3.79 9.40 -2.42
N ALA A 226 2.88 8.81 -3.20
CA ALA A 226 1.71 9.52 -3.74
C ALA A 226 0.79 10.06 -2.63
N ASP A 227 0.54 9.27 -1.60
CA ASP A 227 -0.23 9.70 -0.43
C ASP A 227 0.45 10.90 0.28
N LEU A 228 1.78 10.92 0.38
CA LEU A 228 2.55 12.05 0.94
C LEU A 228 2.53 13.31 0.07
N LEU A 229 2.64 13.14 -1.26
CA LEU A 229 2.51 14.24 -2.22
C LEU A 229 1.15 14.92 -2.07
N VAL A 230 0.07 14.13 -2.00
CA VAL A 230 -1.28 14.65 -1.77
C VAL A 230 -1.41 15.27 -0.38
N ALA A 231 -0.84 14.66 0.66
CA ALA A 231 -0.87 15.22 2.01
C ALA A 231 -0.26 16.63 2.07
N SER A 232 0.79 16.90 1.29
CA SER A 232 1.39 18.23 1.23
C SER A 232 0.39 19.32 0.79
N LEU A 233 -0.55 19.00 -0.09
CA LEU A 233 -1.59 19.93 -0.56
C LEU A 233 -2.55 20.39 0.54
N PHE A 234 -2.76 19.55 1.57
CA PHE A 234 -3.63 19.87 2.70
C PHE A 234 -2.85 20.55 3.84
N LEU A 235 -1.61 20.12 4.08
CA LEU A 235 -0.76 20.62 5.16
C LEU A 235 -0.09 21.96 4.83
N GLN A 236 0.22 22.19 3.56
CA GLN A 236 0.88 23.39 3.06
C GLN A 236 0.15 23.90 1.79
N PRO A 237 -1.08 24.40 1.94
CA PRO A 237 -1.92 24.69 0.79
C PRO A 237 -1.51 25.90 -0.03
N ALA A 238 -0.64 26.77 0.50
CA ALA A 238 -0.23 28.01 -0.15
C ALA A 238 0.43 27.72 -1.53
N PRO A 239 0.14 28.54 -2.57
CA PRO A 239 -0.60 29.80 -2.55
C PRO A 239 -2.13 29.65 -2.58
N PHE A 240 -2.65 28.41 -2.61
CA PHE A 240 -4.08 28.12 -2.58
C PHE A 240 -4.59 27.92 -1.13
N THR A 241 -5.79 27.35 -1.01
CA THR A 241 -6.40 26.84 0.24
C THR A 241 -6.28 25.31 0.31
N ALA A 242 -6.59 24.65 1.42
CA ALA A 242 -6.67 23.18 1.42
C ALA A 242 -7.75 22.71 0.43
N PRO A 243 -7.55 21.61 -0.32
CA PRO A 243 -8.57 21.11 -1.24
C PRO A 243 -9.90 20.84 -0.54
N GLY A 244 -11.00 21.37 -1.10
CA GLY A 244 -12.36 21.14 -0.61
C GLY A 244 -13.13 20.05 -1.37
N SER A 245 -12.59 19.59 -2.51
CA SER A 245 -13.19 18.54 -3.33
C SER A 245 -12.13 17.65 -3.98
N PRO A 246 -12.46 16.38 -4.33
CA PRO A 246 -11.54 15.47 -4.98
C PRO A 246 -10.97 16.01 -6.30
N GLN A 247 -11.79 16.70 -7.10
CA GLN A 247 -11.39 17.25 -8.39
C GLN A 247 -10.35 18.36 -8.23
N VAL A 248 -10.58 19.30 -7.30
CA VAL A 248 -9.63 20.39 -7.02
C VAL A 248 -8.31 19.84 -6.47
N GLY A 249 -8.40 18.85 -5.57
CA GLY A 249 -7.19 18.19 -5.05
C GLY A 249 -6.40 17.48 -6.15
N PHE A 250 -7.08 16.82 -7.08
CA PHE A 250 -6.43 16.15 -8.21
C PHE A 250 -5.76 17.15 -9.18
N LEU A 251 -6.42 18.25 -9.52
CA LEU A 251 -5.81 19.32 -10.34
C LEU A 251 -4.57 19.90 -9.65
N ARG A 252 -4.64 20.14 -8.34
CA ARG A 252 -3.49 20.65 -7.56
C ARG A 252 -2.36 19.63 -7.43
N PHE A 253 -2.67 18.34 -7.40
CA PHE A 253 -1.67 17.27 -7.47
C PHE A 253 -0.93 17.29 -8.81
N LEU A 254 -1.64 17.39 -9.94
CA LEU A 254 -1.01 17.51 -11.27
C LEU A 254 -0.19 18.81 -11.39
N HIS A 255 -0.71 19.91 -10.82
CA HIS A 255 0.03 21.17 -10.74
C HIS A 255 1.32 21.01 -9.93
N LEU A 256 1.25 20.43 -8.72
CA LEU A 256 2.43 20.17 -7.89
C LEU A 256 3.49 19.36 -8.64
N LEU A 257 3.09 18.27 -9.29
CA LEU A 257 4.03 17.45 -10.06
C LEU A 257 4.71 18.25 -11.17
N SER A 258 3.94 19.03 -11.94
CA SER A 258 4.44 19.74 -13.13
C SER A 258 5.20 21.03 -12.83
N SER A 259 4.88 21.75 -11.76
CA SER A 259 5.40 23.09 -11.48
C SER A 259 6.42 23.17 -10.33
N PHE A 260 6.48 22.16 -9.46
CA PHE A 260 7.41 22.19 -8.33
C PHE A 260 8.87 22.05 -8.79
N ASP A 261 9.75 22.88 -8.23
CA ASP A 261 11.18 22.82 -8.51
C ASP A 261 11.87 21.71 -7.70
N TRP A 262 11.71 20.47 -8.18
CA TRP A 262 12.32 19.26 -7.63
C TRP A 262 13.86 19.30 -7.60
N ARG A 263 14.48 20.17 -8.39
CA ARG A 263 15.95 20.29 -8.44
C ARG A 263 16.47 21.04 -7.24
N ASN A 264 15.88 22.19 -6.92
CA ASN A 264 16.44 23.09 -5.92
C ASN A 264 15.68 23.13 -4.59
N ASN A 265 14.52 22.46 -4.48
CA ASN A 265 13.72 22.48 -3.26
C ASN A 265 13.34 21.06 -2.79
N PRO A 266 13.46 20.77 -1.47
CA PRO A 266 12.86 19.59 -0.88
C PRO A 266 11.36 19.84 -0.62
N LEU A 267 10.51 18.83 -0.86
CA LEU A 267 9.11 18.90 -0.45
C LEU A 267 8.97 18.42 1.00
N VAL A 268 8.60 19.32 1.91
CA VAL A 268 8.50 19.03 3.35
C VAL A 268 7.06 18.71 3.73
N VAL A 269 6.77 17.47 4.12
CA VAL A 269 5.43 17.03 4.53
C VAL A 269 5.34 17.00 6.06
N ASN A 270 4.89 18.10 6.67
CA ASN A 270 4.83 18.28 8.13
C ASN A 270 3.63 17.58 8.79
N LEU A 271 3.66 16.25 8.79
CA LEU A 271 2.61 15.44 9.40
C LEU A 271 2.48 15.75 10.91
N ASN A 272 1.25 16.00 11.37
CA ASN A 272 0.91 16.31 12.76
C ASN A 272 1.68 17.51 13.36
N ASN A 273 2.14 18.47 12.54
CA ASN A 273 2.88 19.66 12.99
C ASN A 273 4.11 19.34 13.85
N GLN A 274 4.80 18.23 13.58
CA GLN A 274 5.97 17.80 14.33
C GLN A 274 7.28 18.50 13.91
N LEU A 275 7.29 19.21 12.79
CA LEU A 275 8.42 20.01 12.32
C LEU A 275 8.22 21.49 12.67
N THR A 276 9.23 22.07 13.28
CA THR A 276 9.34 23.48 13.65
C THR A 276 10.02 24.28 12.55
N ALA A 277 9.93 25.62 12.56
CA ALA A 277 10.61 26.47 11.57
C ALA A 277 12.14 26.22 11.50
N ALA A 278 12.78 25.89 12.63
CA ALA A 278 14.18 25.53 12.66
C ALA A 278 14.45 24.24 11.87
N ASP A 279 13.56 23.25 11.96
CA ASP A 279 13.68 22.01 11.18
C ASP A 279 13.56 22.27 9.67
N TYR A 280 12.71 23.19 9.24
CA TYR A 280 12.62 23.55 7.81
C TYR A 280 13.94 24.14 7.30
N THR A 281 14.58 25.00 8.11
CA THR A 281 15.89 25.56 7.74
C THR A 281 16.98 24.50 7.72
N GLU A 282 16.99 23.57 8.69
CA GLU A 282 17.93 22.44 8.72
C GLU A 282 17.76 21.54 7.49
N ILE A 283 16.53 21.11 7.20
CA ILE A 283 16.22 20.26 6.03
C ILE A 283 16.70 20.92 4.74
N LYS A 284 16.44 22.22 4.57
CA LYS A 284 16.87 22.95 3.36
C LYS A 284 18.39 23.03 3.26
N ASN A 285 19.08 23.34 4.35
CA ASN A 285 20.54 23.44 4.36
C ASN A 285 21.20 22.09 4.07
N ASP A 286 20.74 21.02 4.72
CA ASP A 286 21.23 19.66 4.51
C ASP A 286 20.97 19.18 3.06
N PHE A 287 19.77 19.46 2.54
CA PHE A 287 19.41 19.16 1.15
C PHE A 287 20.34 19.85 0.16
N MET A 288 20.59 21.15 0.33
CA MET A 288 21.49 21.89 -0.56
C MET A 288 22.93 21.43 -0.44
N ALA A 289 23.40 21.11 0.77
CA ALA A 289 24.76 20.65 1.00
C ALA A 289 25.04 19.27 0.38
N SER A 290 24.03 18.41 0.29
CA SER A 290 24.17 17.01 -0.16
C SER A 290 23.42 16.71 -1.45
N ARG A 291 22.95 17.72 -2.18
CA ARG A 291 21.97 17.58 -3.27
C ARG A 291 22.33 16.52 -4.31
N ASP A 292 23.59 16.45 -4.70
CA ASP A 292 24.09 15.54 -5.74
C ASP A 292 23.99 14.05 -5.35
N SER A 293 23.91 13.76 -4.05
CA SER A 293 23.76 12.39 -3.51
C SER A 293 22.32 12.00 -3.19
N LEU A 294 21.39 12.95 -3.28
CA LEU A 294 19.99 12.79 -2.89
C LEU A 294 19.10 12.45 -4.10
N PRO A 295 17.96 11.75 -3.88
CA PRO A 295 17.05 11.41 -4.95
C PRO A 295 16.50 12.66 -5.67
N VAL A 296 16.06 12.45 -6.91
CA VAL A 296 15.59 13.53 -7.79
C VAL A 296 14.33 14.19 -7.23
N MET A 297 13.43 13.38 -6.67
CA MET A 297 12.27 13.78 -5.89
C MET A 297 12.60 13.55 -4.43
N PHE A 298 12.68 14.62 -3.64
CA PHE A 298 13.03 14.55 -2.22
C PHE A 298 11.83 14.92 -1.35
N LEU A 299 11.37 13.97 -0.54
CA LEU A 299 10.29 14.10 0.41
C LEU A 299 10.84 14.05 1.84
N ALA A 300 10.75 15.16 2.57
CA ALA A 300 11.07 15.21 3.99
C ALA A 300 9.81 15.01 4.84
N THR A 301 9.93 14.24 5.93
CA THR A 301 8.87 14.02 6.91
C THR A 301 9.43 14.13 8.33
N PRO A 302 8.60 14.22 9.38
CA PRO A 302 9.08 14.27 10.76
C PRO A 302 10.02 13.12 11.17
N LYS A 303 9.88 11.95 10.56
CA LYS A 303 10.72 10.76 10.83
C LYS A 303 11.85 10.55 9.84
N ASP A 304 11.93 11.39 8.82
CA ASP A 304 13.01 11.34 7.85
C ASP A 304 13.22 12.71 7.22
N LYS A 305 14.26 13.40 7.70
CA LYS A 305 14.63 14.74 7.27
C LYS A 305 15.72 14.75 6.21
N LYS A 306 16.42 13.62 6.00
CA LYS A 306 17.74 13.59 5.32
C LYS A 306 17.83 12.62 4.16
N LEU A 307 17.11 11.50 4.19
CA LEU A 307 17.33 10.40 3.23
C LEU A 307 16.24 10.28 2.17
N SER A 308 15.06 10.86 2.41
CA SER A 308 13.89 10.74 1.54
C SER A 308 13.48 9.29 1.29
N LEU A 309 13.27 8.57 2.39
CA LEU A 309 12.90 7.16 2.54
C LEU A 309 11.88 6.69 1.48
N TRP A 310 10.86 7.50 1.21
CA TRP A 310 9.73 7.15 0.34
C TRP A 310 10.01 7.28 -1.16
N THR A 311 11.06 8.01 -1.54
CA THR A 311 11.47 8.27 -2.94
C THR A 311 12.98 8.07 -3.14
N ARG A 312 13.62 7.33 -2.23
CA ARG A 312 15.08 7.11 -2.23
C ARG A 312 15.57 6.38 -3.49
N ARG A 313 14.77 5.43 -3.99
CA ARG A 313 15.13 4.55 -5.12
C ARG A 313 14.59 5.04 -6.46
N ALA A 314 13.45 5.72 -6.45
CA ALA A 314 12.72 6.16 -7.62
C ALA A 314 11.93 7.45 -7.29
N PRO A 315 11.62 8.30 -8.28
CA PRO A 315 11.88 8.13 -9.71
C PRO A 315 13.34 8.38 -10.13
N SER A 316 13.70 7.93 -11.33
CA SER A 316 14.91 8.42 -12.01
C SER A 316 14.69 9.83 -12.59
N ILE A 317 15.76 10.52 -13.01
CA ILE A 317 15.66 11.87 -13.60
C ILE A 317 14.73 11.85 -14.83
N GLN A 318 14.94 10.89 -15.73
CA GLN A 318 14.19 10.76 -16.98
C GLN A 318 12.71 10.46 -16.70
N MET A 319 12.44 9.58 -15.73
CA MET A 319 11.08 9.23 -15.36
C MET A 319 10.37 10.37 -14.64
N LEU A 320 11.05 11.13 -13.80
CA LEU A 320 10.47 12.34 -13.22
C LEU A 320 10.12 13.37 -14.31
N GLN A 321 11.02 13.62 -15.27
CA GLN A 321 10.72 14.53 -16.39
C GLN A 321 9.48 14.09 -17.19
N ARG A 322 9.35 12.77 -17.43
CA ARG A 322 8.17 12.20 -18.09
C ARG A 322 6.90 12.39 -17.26
N VAL A 323 6.95 12.13 -15.95
CA VAL A 323 5.83 12.37 -15.02
C VAL A 323 5.41 13.85 -15.06
N MET A 324 6.36 14.78 -15.00
CA MET A 324 6.11 16.23 -15.04
C MET A 324 5.42 16.64 -16.34
N MET A 325 5.90 16.15 -17.49
CA MET A 325 5.32 16.43 -18.80
C MET A 325 3.88 15.91 -18.91
N VAL A 326 3.65 14.65 -18.54
CA VAL A 326 2.31 14.04 -18.62
C VAL A 326 1.37 14.70 -17.62
N ALA A 327 1.85 15.14 -16.45
CA ALA A 327 1.05 15.91 -15.49
C ALA A 327 0.65 17.28 -16.05
N ALA A 328 1.56 17.99 -16.71
CA ALA A 328 1.29 19.29 -17.33
C ALA A 328 0.24 19.18 -18.45
N GLU A 329 0.38 18.21 -19.35
CA GLU A 329 -0.61 17.98 -20.43
C GLU A 329 -1.95 17.50 -19.88
N SER A 330 -1.95 16.62 -18.86
CA SER A 330 -3.19 16.20 -18.19
C SER A 330 -3.93 17.38 -17.56
N LEU A 331 -3.19 18.28 -16.88
CA LEU A 331 -3.76 19.47 -16.26
C LEU A 331 -4.38 20.40 -17.32
N LYS A 332 -3.65 20.67 -18.40
CA LYS A 332 -4.11 21.52 -19.52
C LYS A 332 -5.40 21.00 -20.16
N VAL A 333 -5.49 19.68 -20.39
CA VAL A 333 -6.69 19.04 -20.93
C VAL A 333 -7.88 19.22 -19.98
N LEU A 334 -7.70 18.94 -18.69
CA LEU A 334 -8.76 19.07 -17.70
C LEU A 334 -9.22 20.51 -17.51
N GLU A 335 -8.29 21.46 -17.43
CA GLU A 335 -8.63 22.89 -17.31
C GLU A 335 -9.42 23.38 -18.52
N SER A 336 -9.00 22.99 -19.74
CA SER A 336 -9.71 23.36 -20.97
C SER A 336 -11.15 22.82 -20.98
N GLN A 337 -11.34 21.56 -20.60
CA GLN A 337 -12.67 20.93 -20.55
C GLN A 337 -13.56 21.49 -19.44
N LEU A 338 -12.98 21.88 -18.29
CA LEU A 338 -13.72 22.49 -17.19
C LEU A 338 -14.15 23.92 -17.50
N MET A 339 -13.38 24.66 -18.30
CA MET A 339 -13.67 26.05 -18.69
C MET A 339 -14.62 26.12 -19.89
N ASP A 340 -14.62 25.12 -20.77
CA ASP A 340 -15.48 25.05 -21.96
C ASP A 340 -16.38 23.81 -21.95
N GLY A 341 -17.59 23.98 -21.42
CA GLY A 341 -18.59 22.91 -21.35
C GLY A 341 -19.14 22.43 -22.70
N SER A 342 -18.74 23.04 -23.82
CA SER A 342 -19.07 22.54 -25.16
C SER A 342 -18.18 21.36 -25.60
N GLN A 343 -17.05 21.16 -24.92
CA GLN A 343 -16.13 20.05 -25.20
C GLN A 343 -16.73 18.72 -24.71
N MET A 344 -17.14 17.87 -25.66
CA MET A 344 -17.63 16.52 -25.39
C MET A 344 -16.53 15.45 -25.40
N GLN A 345 -15.26 15.85 -25.26
CA GLN A 345 -14.15 14.91 -25.27
C GLN A 345 -14.20 14.01 -24.03
N ASP A 346 -13.79 12.75 -24.20
CA ASP A 346 -13.73 11.79 -23.10
C ASP A 346 -12.67 12.20 -22.08
N VAL A 347 -13.10 12.65 -20.90
CA VAL A 347 -12.24 13.05 -19.77
C VAL A 347 -11.23 11.96 -19.42
N ARG A 348 -11.54 10.68 -19.67
CA ARG A 348 -10.63 9.55 -19.41
C ARG A 348 -9.36 9.58 -20.26
N VAL A 349 -9.28 10.44 -21.28
CA VAL A 349 -8.05 10.61 -22.06
C VAL A 349 -6.84 10.91 -21.18
N VAL A 350 -7.00 11.66 -20.08
CA VAL A 350 -5.90 11.96 -19.13
C VAL A 350 -5.46 10.75 -18.31
N MET A 351 -6.21 9.67 -18.36
CA MET A 351 -5.92 8.38 -17.73
C MET A 351 -5.45 7.34 -18.76
N ARG A 352 -5.26 7.71 -20.04
CA ARG A 352 -4.72 6.81 -21.07
C ARG A 352 -3.23 7.11 -21.25
N PRO A 353 -2.35 6.11 -21.12
CA PRO A 353 -0.92 6.33 -21.33
C PRO A 353 -0.62 6.53 -22.82
N PRO A 354 0.32 7.42 -23.19
CA PRO A 354 0.81 7.52 -24.56
C PRO A 354 1.68 6.29 -24.89
N LEU A 355 1.07 5.24 -25.44
CA LEU A 355 1.73 3.96 -25.71
C LEU A 355 2.77 4.02 -26.84
N GLU A 356 2.70 5.03 -27.70
CA GLU A 356 3.66 5.27 -28.80
C GLU A 356 5.09 5.52 -28.31
N ALA A 357 5.27 5.89 -27.04
CA ALA A 357 6.57 6.10 -26.43
C ALA A 357 7.30 4.82 -26.01
N TYR A 358 6.71 3.63 -26.22
CA TYR A 358 7.29 2.34 -25.84
C TYR A 358 7.72 1.54 -27.08
N ASP A 359 8.91 0.91 -27.00
CA ASP A 359 9.46 0.11 -28.09
C ASP A 359 8.67 -1.19 -28.35
N VAL A 360 8.12 -1.79 -27.29
CA VAL A 360 7.40 -3.07 -27.35
C VAL A 360 6.17 -3.03 -26.45
N LEU A 361 5.04 -3.51 -26.96
CA LEU A 361 3.79 -3.70 -26.21
C LEU A 361 3.47 -5.19 -26.08
N ILE A 362 3.31 -5.67 -24.84
CA ILE A 362 2.94 -7.05 -24.54
C ILE A 362 1.47 -7.08 -24.12
N HIS A 363 0.62 -7.69 -24.96
CA HIS A 363 -0.80 -7.86 -24.67
C HIS A 363 -1.04 -9.16 -23.89
N LEU A 364 -1.61 -9.05 -22.69
CA LEU A 364 -1.88 -10.17 -21.81
C LEU A 364 -3.26 -10.80 -22.10
N ASN A 365 -3.39 -12.11 -21.85
CA ASN A 365 -4.67 -12.80 -21.96
C ASN A 365 -5.68 -12.25 -20.93
N PRO A 366 -6.83 -11.68 -21.34
CA PRO A 366 -7.84 -11.12 -20.44
C PRO A 366 -8.31 -12.06 -19.33
N ASN A 367 -8.36 -13.37 -19.60
CA ASN A 367 -8.75 -14.36 -18.60
C ASN A 367 -7.77 -14.43 -17.42
N GLN A 368 -6.50 -14.08 -17.65
CA GLN A 368 -5.43 -14.11 -16.66
C GLN A 368 -5.15 -12.73 -16.02
N VAL A 369 -5.95 -11.70 -16.32
CA VAL A 369 -5.81 -10.37 -15.70
C VAL A 369 -6.90 -10.18 -14.63
N PRO A 370 -6.64 -10.50 -13.34
CA PRO A 370 -7.69 -10.52 -12.32
C PRO A 370 -8.29 -9.14 -12.03
N LEU A 371 -7.54 -8.06 -12.30
CA LEU A 371 -7.97 -6.67 -12.12
C LEU A 371 -8.56 -6.03 -13.38
N LEU A 372 -8.84 -6.81 -14.44
CA LEU A 372 -9.29 -6.28 -15.74
C LEU A 372 -10.56 -5.41 -15.65
N GLY A 373 -11.50 -5.78 -14.76
CA GLY A 373 -12.73 -4.99 -14.54
C GLY A 373 -12.47 -3.60 -13.95
N GLN A 374 -11.26 -3.38 -13.41
CA GLN A 374 -10.80 -2.09 -12.89
C GLN A 374 -9.97 -1.32 -13.92
N ALA A 375 -9.95 -1.68 -15.21
CA ALA A 375 -9.26 -0.89 -16.24
C ALA A 375 -9.91 0.50 -16.43
N VAL A 376 -9.18 1.46 -17.00
CA VAL A 376 -9.74 2.78 -17.38
C VAL A 376 -10.81 2.61 -18.45
N ASP A 377 -10.52 1.74 -19.42
CA ASP A 377 -11.43 1.30 -20.46
C ASP A 377 -11.69 -0.20 -20.28
N PRO A 378 -12.64 -0.59 -19.40
CA PRO A 378 -12.95 -1.98 -19.18
C PRO A 378 -13.61 -2.59 -20.43
N PRO A 379 -13.37 -3.88 -20.73
CA PRO A 379 -14.02 -4.55 -21.86
C PRO A 379 -15.53 -4.64 -21.64
N ALA A 380 -16.31 -4.59 -22.72
CA ALA A 380 -17.77 -4.69 -22.68
C ALA A 380 -18.28 -6.01 -22.08
N VAL A 381 -17.51 -7.08 -22.24
CA VAL A 381 -17.79 -8.39 -21.65
C VAL A 381 -16.73 -8.68 -20.59
N THR A 382 -17.20 -8.86 -19.36
CA THR A 382 -16.38 -9.36 -18.24
C THR A 382 -16.78 -10.81 -17.91
N PHE A 383 -15.89 -11.52 -17.24
CA PHE A 383 -16.11 -12.92 -16.86
C PHE A 383 -16.26 -13.02 -15.36
N ASN A 384 -17.10 -13.95 -14.87
CA ASN A 384 -17.14 -14.26 -13.44
C ASN A 384 -15.79 -14.87 -13.03
N ARG A 385 -15.20 -14.36 -11.93
CA ARG A 385 -13.91 -14.78 -11.39
C ARG A 385 -14.04 -15.51 -10.05
N GLY A 386 -15.12 -16.29 -9.88
CA GLY A 386 -15.35 -17.11 -8.69
C GLY A 386 -15.95 -16.36 -7.50
N VAL A 387 -16.78 -15.35 -7.77
CA VAL A 387 -17.49 -14.57 -6.72
C VAL A 387 -18.99 -14.60 -6.99
N VAL A 388 -19.78 -14.76 -5.93
CA VAL A 388 -21.24 -14.69 -5.96
C VAL A 388 -21.69 -13.23 -5.80
N PRO A 389 -22.38 -12.66 -6.80
CA PRO A 389 -22.90 -11.29 -6.70
C PRO A 389 -23.86 -11.13 -5.52
N ASN A 390 -23.76 -10.02 -4.79
CA ASN A 390 -24.62 -9.69 -3.63
C ASN A 390 -24.69 -10.79 -2.55
N GLY A 391 -23.67 -11.65 -2.49
CA GLY A 391 -23.61 -12.71 -1.50
C GLY A 391 -23.25 -12.17 -0.12
N ALA A 392 -24.06 -12.49 0.89
CA ALA A 392 -23.70 -12.19 2.27
C ALA A 392 -22.38 -12.91 2.65
N PRO A 393 -21.35 -12.19 3.11
CA PRO A 393 -20.10 -12.79 3.54
C PRO A 393 -20.35 -13.66 4.79
N GLN A 394 -19.62 -14.77 4.88
CA GLN A 394 -19.70 -15.69 6.02
C GLN A 394 -18.30 -15.92 6.61
N SER A 395 -18.25 -16.12 7.92
CA SER A 395 -17.05 -16.58 8.61
C SER A 395 -16.85 -18.09 8.42
N GLY A 396 -15.60 -18.52 8.33
CA GLY A 396 -15.23 -19.92 8.12
C GLY A 396 -15.15 -20.32 6.64
N GLY A 397 -15.30 -21.61 6.36
CA GLY A 397 -15.15 -22.16 5.01
C GLY A 397 -13.69 -22.42 4.60
N PRO A 398 -13.46 -22.90 3.37
CA PRO A 398 -12.10 -23.09 2.84
C PRO A 398 -11.42 -21.73 2.61
N LEU A 399 -10.11 -21.67 2.81
CA LEU A 399 -9.35 -20.44 2.60
C LEU A 399 -9.32 -20.08 1.10
N PRO A 400 -9.61 -18.82 0.70
CA PRO A 400 -9.45 -18.39 -0.69
C PRO A 400 -8.01 -18.43 -1.18
N VAL A 401 -7.87 -18.27 -2.50
CA VAL A 401 -6.63 -17.85 -3.14
C VAL A 401 -6.43 -16.36 -2.83
N ILE A 402 -5.52 -16.05 -1.92
CA ILE A 402 -5.22 -14.68 -1.46
C ILE A 402 -3.97 -14.17 -2.19
N ASP A 403 -3.95 -12.88 -2.55
CA ASP A 403 -2.76 -12.19 -3.06
C ASP A 403 -2.17 -12.80 -4.35
N TYR A 404 -3.02 -13.41 -5.19
CA TYR A 404 -2.60 -14.03 -6.45
C TYR A 404 -2.91 -13.12 -7.64
N ASN A 405 -1.89 -12.42 -8.13
CA ASN A 405 -1.95 -11.65 -9.37
C ASN A 405 -0.89 -12.16 -10.36
N PRO A 406 -1.24 -13.02 -11.32
CA PRO A 406 -0.27 -13.58 -12.26
C PRO A 406 0.38 -12.52 -13.14
N VAL A 407 -0.26 -11.37 -13.37
CA VAL A 407 0.34 -10.25 -14.12
C VAL A 407 1.53 -9.67 -13.37
N THR A 408 1.37 -9.41 -12.06
CA THR A 408 2.46 -8.90 -11.23
C THR A 408 3.58 -9.92 -11.11
N LEU A 409 3.26 -11.21 -10.92
CA LEU A 409 4.26 -12.28 -10.86
C LEU A 409 5.06 -12.38 -12.16
N TYR A 410 4.39 -12.33 -13.31
CA TYR A 410 5.03 -12.35 -14.62
C TYR A 410 5.95 -11.13 -14.83
N LEU A 411 5.49 -9.93 -14.47
CA LEU A 411 6.31 -8.71 -14.55
C LEU A 411 7.53 -8.76 -13.62
N MET A 412 7.41 -9.39 -12.45
CA MET A 412 8.55 -9.59 -11.53
C MET A 412 9.57 -10.57 -12.08
N GLU A 413 9.15 -11.59 -12.83
CA GLU A 413 10.05 -12.56 -13.48
C GLU A 413 10.75 -11.98 -14.72
N LEU A 414 10.09 -11.04 -15.41
CA LEU A 414 10.65 -10.34 -16.58
C LEU A 414 11.73 -9.30 -16.23
N ARG A 415 11.73 -8.78 -14.99
CA ARG A 415 12.66 -7.74 -14.50
C ARG A 415 13.87 -8.39 -13.84
#